data_AF-A0A1V5B2J3-F1
#
_entry.id   AF-A0A1V5B2J3-F1
#
_cell.length_a   1.000
_cell.length_b   1.000
_cell.length_c   1.000
_cell.angle_alpha   90.00
_cell.angle_beta   90.00
_cell.angle_gamma   90.00
#
_symmetry.space_group_name_H-M   'P 1'
#
loop_
_entity.id
_entity.type
_entity.pdbx_description
1 polymer ?
#
loop_
_entity_poly.entity_id
_entity_poly.type
_entity_poly.pdbx_seq_one_letter_code
_entity_poly.pdbx_strand_id
1 'polypeptide(L)' 'MGRVNCERYPCHFPEQDCTFCFCPFYPCRDSRTGGRDDCGVWVCDACHLIHRRDVAEMVMDALMKDEAVAAAWKRLEALL' A
#
# COMPACT_ATOMS: atom_id res chain seq x y z
N MET A 1 15.33 4.18 16.91
CA MET A 1 14.58 5.45 17.04
C MET A 1 13.16 5.21 16.51
N GLY A 2 12.18 4.90 17.38
CA GLY A 2 10.78 4.93 16.99
C GLY A 2 10.30 6.38 17.01
N ARG A 3 9.72 6.90 15.92
CA ARG A 3 9.17 8.25 15.91
C ARG A 3 7.97 8.30 16.87
N VAL A 4 8.19 8.83 18.07
CA VAL A 4 7.19 8.91 19.15
C VAL A 4 6.11 9.97 18.89
N ASN A 5 6.28 10.79 17.84
CA ASN A 5 5.33 11.83 17.46
C ASN A 5 5.06 11.73 15.96
N CYS A 6 4.11 10.88 15.57
CA CYS A 6 3.59 10.92 14.22
C CYS A 6 2.48 11.97 14.15
N GLU A 7 2.75 13.10 13.50
CA GLU A 7 1.81 14.22 13.32
C GLU A 7 0.50 13.81 12.61
N ARG A 8 0.44 12.59 12.07
CA ARG A 8 -0.70 12.03 11.35
C ARG A 8 -1.56 11.10 12.21
N TYR A 9 -1.28 10.95 13.50
CA TYR A 9 -2.18 10.24 14.41
C TYR A 9 -3.52 11.00 14.47
N PRO A 10 -4.68 10.35 14.25
CA PRO A 10 -4.95 8.91 14.43
C PRO A 10 -4.85 8.03 13.17
N CYS A 11 -4.38 8.53 12.03
CA CYS A 11 -4.40 7.80 10.76
C CYS A 11 -3.31 6.72 10.61
N HIS A 12 -2.37 6.60 11.55
CA HIS A 12 -1.32 5.58 11.55
C HIS A 12 -1.37 4.78 12.86
N PHE A 13 -1.54 3.47 12.75
CA PHE A 13 -1.53 2.55 13.89
C PHE A 13 -0.13 1.95 14.08
N PRO A 14 0.31 1.67 15.33
CA PRO A 14 1.66 1.14 15.61
C PRO A 14 2.01 -0.13 14.83
N GLU A 15 1.01 -0.93 14.47
CA GLU A 15 1.16 -2.19 13.75
C GLU A 15 1.21 -2.04 12.23
N GLN A 16 0.96 -0.84 11.70
CA GLN A 16 0.96 -0.56 10.26
C GLN A 16 2.32 -0.03 9.81
N ASP A 17 2.76 -0.51 8.65
CA ASP A 17 3.87 0.10 7.91
C ASP A 17 3.36 1.38 7.22
N CYS A 18 4.05 2.51 7.46
CA CYS A 18 3.71 3.81 6.88
C CYS A 18 4.84 4.35 5.99
N THR A 19 5.68 3.47 5.44
CA THR A 19 6.77 3.83 4.51
C THR A 19 6.23 4.61 3.32
N PHE A 20 5.05 4.23 2.82
CA PHE A 20 4.36 4.94 1.75
C PHE A 20 3.24 5.81 2.30
N CYS A 21 3.25 7.09 1.92
CA CYS A 21 2.16 8.01 2.24
C CYS A 21 0.90 7.77 1.39
N PHE A 22 1.05 7.12 0.23
CA PHE A 22 -0.02 6.77 -0.70
C PHE A 22 0.25 5.40 -1.29
N CYS A 23 -0.81 4.64 -1.61
CA CYS A 23 -0.66 3.36 -2.29
C CYS A 23 -0.15 3.58 -3.72
N PRO A 24 1.04 3.08 -4.09
CA PRO A 24 1.60 3.27 -5.43
C PRO A 24 0.82 2.47 -6.49
N PHE A 25 -0.01 1.53 -6.06
CA PHE A 25 -0.86 0.73 -6.93
C PHE A 25 -2.22 1.35 -7.22
N TYR A 26 -2.54 2.52 -6.66
CA TYR A 26 -3.85 3.13 -6.86
C TYR A 26 -4.03 3.69 -8.29
N PRO A 27 -5.19 3.47 -8.93
CA PRO A 27 -6.23 2.51 -8.56
C PRO A 27 -5.87 1.10 -9.06
N CYS A 28 -5.82 0.12 -8.15
CA CYS A 28 -5.50 -1.27 -8.54
C CYS A 28 -6.70 -2.02 -9.12
N ARG A 29 -7.91 -1.55 -8.80
CA ARG A 29 -9.19 -2.16 -9.21
C ARG A 29 -9.35 -3.64 -8.82
N ASP A 30 -8.65 -4.06 -7.76
CA ASP A 30 -8.71 -5.41 -7.22
C ASP A 30 -9.42 -5.44 -5.86
N SER A 31 -10.62 -6.01 -5.82
CA SER A 31 -11.44 -6.06 -4.61
C SER A 31 -10.92 -7.04 -3.56
N ARG A 32 -10.03 -7.98 -3.91
CA ARG A 32 -9.36 -8.86 -2.93
C ARG A 32 -8.53 -8.07 -1.93
N THR A 33 -8.08 -6.88 -2.33
CA THR A 33 -7.32 -5.98 -1.46
C THR A 33 -8.18 -5.25 -0.43
N GLY A 34 -9.50 -5.33 -0.53
CA GLY A 34 -10.44 -4.52 0.27
C GLY A 34 -10.90 -3.23 -0.43
N GLY A 35 -10.41 -2.95 -1.65
CA GLY A 35 -10.94 -1.85 -2.45
C GLY A 35 -12.32 -2.16 -3.06
N ARG A 36 -13.11 -1.13 -3.35
CA ARG A 36 -14.40 -1.25 -4.05
C ARG A 36 -14.62 -0.09 -5.01
N ASP A 37 -15.55 -0.27 -5.95
CA ASP A 37 -16.10 0.83 -6.72
C ASP A 37 -17.25 1.48 -5.92
N ASP A 38 -17.20 2.79 -5.78
CA ASP A 38 -18.25 3.62 -5.18
C ASP A 38 -18.65 4.70 -6.19
N CYS A 39 -19.78 4.48 -6.87
CA CYS A 39 -20.30 5.36 -7.92
C CYS A 39 -19.28 5.70 -9.03
N GLY A 40 -18.47 4.73 -9.49
CA GLY A 40 -17.46 4.92 -10.53
C GLY A 40 -16.12 5.45 -10.03
N VAL A 41 -15.97 5.65 -8.72
CA VAL A 41 -14.72 6.02 -8.06
C VAL A 41 -14.19 4.80 -7.31
N TRP A 42 -12.93 4.43 -7.57
CA TRP A 42 -12.28 3.37 -6.81
C TRP A 42 -11.90 3.88 -5.43
N VAL A 43 -12.36 3.20 -4.37
CA VAL A 43 -12.06 3.53 -2.98
C VAL A 43 -11.30 2.39 -2.32
N CYS A 44 -10.30 2.73 -1.50
CA CYS A 44 -9.39 1.80 -0.83
C CYS A 44 -9.49 1.89 0.71
N ASP A 45 -10.62 2.32 1.25
CA ASP A 45 -10.82 2.57 2.69
C ASP A 45 -10.68 1.30 3.57
N ALA A 46 -10.96 0.11 3.04
CA ALA A 46 -10.70 -1.17 3.70
C ALA A 46 -9.42 -1.88 3.22
N CYS A 47 -8.57 -1.20 2.44
CA CYS A 47 -7.33 -1.78 1.93
C CYS A 47 -6.16 -1.51 2.88
N HIS A 48 -5.54 -2.60 3.35
CA HIS A 48 -4.35 -2.54 4.23
C HIS A 48 -3.08 -3.07 3.56
N LEU A 49 -3.13 -3.32 2.26
CA LEU A 49 -2.08 -4.03 1.54
C LEU A 49 -0.72 -3.35 1.66
N ILE A 50 -0.65 -2.04 1.40
CA ILE A 50 0.60 -1.27 1.48
C ILE A 50 1.05 -0.99 2.91
N HIS A 51 0.18 -1.26 3.89
CA HIS A 51 0.50 -1.16 5.32
C HIS A 51 1.12 -2.44 5.89
N ARG A 52 1.21 -3.51 5.10
CA ARG A 52 1.99 -4.68 5.50
C ARG A 52 3.47 -4.43 5.23
N ARG A 53 4.30 -4.69 6.23
CA ARG A 53 5.77 -4.46 6.14
C ARG A 53 6.42 -5.23 5.00
N ASP A 54 6.04 -6.49 4.79
CA ASP A 54 6.57 -7.33 3.71
C ASP A 54 6.26 -6.76 2.32
N VAL A 55 5.05 -6.23 2.14
CA VAL A 55 4.65 -5.55 0.89
C VAL A 55 5.39 -4.23 0.72
N ALA A 56 5.49 -3.42 1.78
CA ALA A 56 6.18 -2.14 1.72
C ALA A 56 7.68 -2.31 1.36
N GLU A 57 8.36 -3.26 1.98
CA GLU A 57 9.75 -3.61 1.67
C GLU A 57 9.91 -4.06 0.20
N MET A 58 9.03 -4.97 -0.27
CA MET A 58 9.05 -5.43 -1.67
C MET A 58 8.91 -4.27 -2.67
N VAL A 59 8.03 -3.30 -2.38
CA VAL A 59 7.82 -2.15 -3.26
C VAL A 59 9.00 -1.18 -3.21
N MET A 60 9.56 -0.91 -2.03
CA MET A 60 10.76 -0.10 -1.88
C MET A 60 11.93 -0.69 -2.66
N ASP A 61 12.14 -2.00 -2.56
CA ASP A 61 13.19 -2.72 -3.29
C ASP A 61 13.01 -2.62 -4.81
N ALA A 62 11.78 -2.75 -5.30
CA ALA A 62 11.48 -2.60 -6.72
C ALA A 62 11.80 -1.17 -7.20
N LEU A 63 11.40 -0.15 -6.43
CA LEU A 63 11.68 1.25 -6.75
C LEU A 63 13.18 1.56 -6.70
N MET A 64 13.92 1.02 -5.73
CA MET A 64 15.38 1.19 -5.65
C MET A 64 16.12 0.57 -6.83
N LYS A 65 15.53 -0.46 -7.47
CA LYS A 65 16.06 -1.12 -8.67
C LYS A 65 15.57 -0.47 -9.97
N ASP A 66 14.89 0.67 -9.89
CA ASP A 66 14.27 1.36 -11.03
C ASP A 66 13.25 0.49 -11.78
N GLU A 67 12.64 -0.48 -11.07
CA GLU A 67 11.59 -1.33 -11.64
C GLU A 67 10.26 -0.58 -11.69
N ALA A 68 9.50 -0.79 -12.76
CA ALA A 68 8.17 -0.20 -12.88
C ALA A 68 7.24 -0.71 -11.77
N VAL A 69 6.49 0.20 -11.14
CA VAL A 69 5.47 -0.13 -10.11
C VAL A 69 4.47 -1.18 -10.62
N ALA A 70 4.12 -1.14 -11.90
CA ALA A 70 3.25 -2.14 -12.52
C ALA A 70 3.85 -3.57 -12.48
N ALA A 71 5.18 -3.71 -12.55
CA ALA A 71 5.85 -5.00 -12.44
C ALA A 71 5.90 -5.51 -11.00
N ALA A 72 6.00 -4.60 -10.02
CA ALA A 72 5.85 -4.94 -8.60
C ALA A 72 4.41 -5.37 -8.29
N TRP A 73 3.41 -4.67 -8.84
CA TRP A 73 2.01 -5.04 -8.71
C TRP A 73 1.72 -6.46 -9.22
N LYS A 74 2.17 -6.79 -10.43
CA LYS A 74 1.95 -8.14 -11.01
C LYS A 74 2.49 -9.28 -10.14
N ARG A 75 3.62 -9.06 -9.47
CA ARG A 75 4.20 -10.03 -8.53
C ARG A 75 3.33 -10.19 -7.29
N LEU A 76 2.87 -9.08 -6.73
CA LEU A 76 2.01 -9.07 -5.56
C LEU A 76 0.63 -9.65 -5.85
N GLU A 77 0.03 -9.28 -6.97
CA GLU A 77 -1.30 -9.72 -7.42
C GLU A 77 -1.41 -11.25 -7.56
N ALA A 78 -0.31 -11.90 -7.95
CA ALA A 78 -0.22 -13.36 -8.03
C ALA A 78 -0.22 -14.06 -6.66
N LEU A 79 -0.02 -13.30 -5.58
CA LEU A 79 0.04 -13.79 -4.19
C LEU A 79 -1.18 -13.37 -3.35
N LEU A 80 -2.13 -12.64 -3.94
CA LEU A 80 -3.40 -12.20 -3.32
C LEU A 80 -4.47 -13.28 -3.42
#